data_AF-A0A933U1Q8-F1
#
_entry.id   AF-A0A933U1Q8-F1
#
_cell.length_a   1.000
_cell.length_b   1.000
_cell.length_c   1.000
_cell.angle_alpha   90.00
_cell.angle_beta   90.00
_cell.angle_gamma   90.00
#
_symmetry.space_group_name_H-M   'P 1'
#
loop_
_entity.id
_entity.type
_entity.pdbx_description
1 polymer ?
#
loop_
_entity_poly.entity_id
_entity_poly.type
_entity_poly.pdbx_seq_one_letter_code
_entity_poly.pdbx_strand_id
1 'polypeptide(L)' 'MFHKESETIELKQSLAEFDEIIETAVAFANTEGGRIYIGVSQAHGP' A
#
# COMPACT_ATOMS: atom_id res chain seq x y z
N MET A 1 -15.22 1.94 -0.30
CA MET A 1 -14.43 2.97 -1.02
C MET A 1 -13.27 2.23 -1.67
N PHE A 2 -13.17 2.24 -3.00
CA PHE A 2 -12.02 1.64 -3.69
C PHE A 2 -10.95 2.73 -3.82
N HIS A 3 -9.86 2.60 -3.06
CA HIS A 3 -8.71 3.48 -3.21
C HIS A 3 -7.86 3.00 -4.38
N LYS A 4 -7.35 3.92 -5.20
CA LYS A 4 -6.35 3.64 -6.22
C LYS A 4 -4.97 3.97 -5.63
N GLU A 5 -3.95 3.23 -6.02
CA GLU A 5 -2.57 3.58 -5.68
C GLU A 5 -2.22 5.02 -6.07
N SER A 6 -1.44 5.67 -5.22
CA SER A 6 -0.91 7.01 -5.39
C SER A 6 0.35 7.17 -4.56
N GLU A 7 1.01 8.33 -4.66
CA GLU A 7 2.19 8.66 -3.85
C GLU A 7 1.96 8.55 -2.33
N THR A 8 0.71 8.60 -1.86
CA THR A 8 0.35 8.52 -0.43
C THR A 8 -0.58 7.35 -0.10
N ILE A 9 -0.88 6.49 -1.07
CA ILE A 9 -1.74 5.33 -0.91
C ILE A 9 -1.08 4.11 -1.55
N GLU A 10 -0.76 3.13 -0.73
CA GLU A 10 -0.27 1.82 -1.18
C GLU A 10 -1.31 0.73 -0.88
N LEU A 11 -1.51 -0.20 -1.82
CA LEU A 11 -2.39 -1.35 -1.64
C LEU A 11 -1.54 -2.63 -1.56
N LYS A 12 -1.76 -3.43 -0.51
CA LYS A 12 -1.15 -4.76 -0.35
C LYS A 12 -2.24 -5.81 -0.31
N GLN A 13 -2.02 -6.91 -1.03
CA GLN A 13 -3.01 -7.98 -1.11
C GLN A 13 -3.16 -8.70 0.22
N SER A 14 -2.10 -8.84 1.00
CA SER A 14 -2.13 -9.58 2.27
C SER A 14 -0.98 -9.21 3.22
N LEU A 15 -1.06 -9.71 4.46
CA LEU A 15 0.05 -9.62 5.43
C LEU A 15 1.25 -10.50 5.07
N ALA A 16 1.16 -11.35 4.04
CA ALA A 16 2.32 -12.13 3.57
C ALA A 16 3.38 -11.24 2.91
N GLU A 17 3.01 -10.04 2.45
CA GLU A 17 3.90 -9.01 1.89
C GLU A 17 4.57 -8.18 3.01
N PHE A 18 4.91 -8.80 4.14
CA PHE A 18 5.32 -8.11 5.36
C PHE A 18 6.54 -7.20 5.16
N ASP A 19 7.57 -7.70 4.46
CA ASP A 19 8.79 -6.93 4.21
C ASP A 19 8.49 -5.67 3.39
N GLU A 20 7.67 -5.80 2.34
CA GLU A 20 7.23 -4.66 1.52
C GLU A 20 6.38 -3.66 2.32
N ILE A 21 5.52 -4.14 3.23
CA ILE A 21 4.72 -3.28 4.12
C ILE A 21 5.65 -2.41 4.98
N ILE A 22 6.73 -2.99 5.52
CA ILE A 22 7.71 -2.26 6.32
C ILE A 22 8.47 -1.23 5.47
N GLU A 23 8.91 -1.62 4.27
CA GLU A 23 9.57 -0.69 3.34
C GLU A 23 8.68 0.51 2.99
N THR A 24 7.41 0.27 2.67
CA THR A 24 6.45 1.35 2.39
C THR A 24 6.24 2.22 3.62
N ALA A 25 6.13 1.64 4.82
CA ALA A 25 5.95 2.41 6.06
C ALA A 25 7.16 3.33 6.32
N VAL A 26 8.39 2.84 6.08
CA VAL A 26 9.61 3.63 6.19
C VAL A 26 9.65 4.74 5.13
N ALA A 27 9.26 4.45 3.89
CA ALA A 27 9.20 5.45 2.82
C ALA A 27 8.20 6.57 3.15
N PHE A 28 7.00 6.23 3.63
CA PHE A 28 6.00 7.21 4.06
C PHE A 28 6.47 8.01 5.27
N ALA A 29 7.13 7.40 6.24
CA ALA A 29 7.65 8.11 7.42
C ALA A 29 8.73 9.14 7.06
N ASN A 30 9.47 8.94 5.96
CA ASN A 30 10.53 9.85 5.49
C ASN A 30 10.05 10.91 4.50
N THR A 31 8.79 10.87 4.07
CA THR A 31 8.20 11.78 3.07
C THR A 31 6.98 12.51 3.65
N GLU A 32 5.87 12.61 2.92
CA GLU A 32 4.66 13.34 3.32
C GLU A 32 3.69 12.48 4.16
N GLY A 33 4.12 11.29 4.60
CA GLY A 33 3.25 10.28 5.19
C GLY A 33 2.40 9.54 4.15
N GLY A 34 1.51 8.66 4.61
CA GLY A 34 0.65 7.90 3.71
C GLY A 34 -0.21 6.86 4.41
N ARG A 35 -0.93 6.07 3.63
CA ARG A 35 -1.81 5.00 4.09
C ARG A 35 -1.52 3.71 3.34
N ILE A 36 -1.38 2.63 4.09
CA ILE A 36 -1.25 1.27 3.54
C ILE A 36 -2.56 0.54 3.81
N TYR A 37 -3.23 0.07 2.75
CA TYR A 37 -4.44 -0.74 2.86
C TYR A 37 -4.10 -2.20 2.58
N ILE A 38 -4.35 -3.08 3.55
CA ILE A 38 -3.99 -4.50 3.51
C ILE A 38 -5.24 -5.34 3.28
N GLY A 39 -5.15 -6.38 2.46
CA GLY A 39 -6.30 -7.21 2.07
C GLY A 39 -7.00 -6.70 0.80
N VAL A 40 -6.35 -5.79 0.05
CA VAL A 40 -6.91 -5.20 -1.15
C VAL A 40 -6.10 -5.69 -2.35
N SER A 41 -6.70 -6.57 -3.14
CA SER A 41 -6.14 -6.91 -4.46
C SER A 41 -6.43 -5.77 -5.43
N GLN A 42 -5.40 -5.29 -6.11
CA GLN A 42 -5.57 -4.52 -7.34
C GLN A 42 -6.54 -5.30 -8.25
N ALA A 43 -7.64 -4.69 -8.66
CA ALA A 43 -8.45 -5.27 -9.71
C ALA A 43 -7.57 -5.29 -10.97
N HIS A 44 -6.99 -6.43 -11.29
CA HIS A 44 -6.47 -6.66 -12.62
C HIS A 44 -7.65 -6.42 -13.56
N GLY A 45 -7.60 -5.31 -14.31
CA GLY A 45 -8.43 -5.17 -15.49
C GLY A 45 -8.16 -6.35 -16.44
N PRO A 46 -9.08 -6.63 -17.37
CA PRO A 46 -8.89 -7.70 -18.34
C PRO A 46 -7.54 -7.61 -19.07
#